data_AF-C0FP58-F1
#
_entry.id   AF-C0FP58-F1
#
_cell.length_a   1.000
_cell.length_b   1.000
_cell.length_c   1.000
_cell.angle_alpha   90.00
_cell.angle_beta   90.00
_cell.angle_gamma   90.00
#
_symmetry.space_group_name_H-M   'P 1'
#
loop_
_entity.id
_entity.type
_entity.pdbx_description
1 polymer ?
#
loop_
_entity_poly.entity_id
_entity_poly.type
_entity_poly.pdbx_seq_one_letter_code
_entity_poly.pdbx_strand_id
1 'polypeptide(L)'
;MFFLKQHNYEDVLGMTGLIAIRSYRKLFDGAFTVNSTETNIYKDRNGIPQKELILTLQNQYPIPQRVSCQTDAFYLICDGMQSKLRIHLFEGTLKFFFDHPEDYYYLPAEDMAIHKSVATYVDKDFRKKATADNCYTKKDAIFVPQYETLITPFFKESSKDKLTYFELTREFLDSDSLLRQYTSHVFRHFLAAKH
;
A
#
# COMPACT_ATOMS: atom_id res chain seq x y z
N MET A 1 56.82 -9.03 11.54
CA MET A 1 55.99 -8.29 10.56
C MET A 1 55.05 -9.19 9.72
N PHE A 2 54.99 -10.51 9.97
CA PHE A 2 54.05 -11.42 9.29
C PHE A 2 52.67 -11.49 9.97
N PHE A 3 52.62 -11.49 11.31
CA PHE A 3 51.37 -11.56 12.08
C PHE A 3 50.40 -10.40 11.83
N LEU A 4 50.90 -9.16 11.74
CA LEU A 4 50.06 -7.98 11.44
C LEU A 4 49.42 -8.03 10.04
N LYS A 5 50.11 -8.60 9.04
CA LYS A 5 49.57 -8.74 7.69
C LYS A 5 48.48 -9.80 7.62
N GLN A 6 48.60 -10.86 8.43
CA GLN A 6 47.63 -11.94 8.47
C GLN A 6 46.34 -11.53 9.20
N HIS A 7 46.46 -10.82 10.33
CA HIS A 7 45.29 -10.22 10.98
C HIS A 7 44.55 -9.23 10.09
N ASN A 8 45.26 -8.32 9.41
CA ASN A 8 44.62 -7.40 8.46
C ASN A 8 43.94 -8.12 7.29
N TYR A 9 44.49 -9.26 6.84
CA TYR A 9 43.90 -10.08 5.78
C TYR A 9 42.62 -10.78 6.27
N GLU A 10 42.65 -11.37 7.45
CA GLU A 10 41.48 -12.02 8.09
C GLU A 10 40.37 -11.00 8.41
N ASP A 11 40.73 -9.80 8.86
CA ASP A 11 39.78 -8.70 9.09
C ASP A 11 39.13 -8.23 7.79
N VAL A 12 39.89 -8.09 6.70
CA VAL A 12 39.36 -7.73 5.37
C VAL A 12 38.43 -8.83 4.84
N LEU A 13 38.76 -10.11 5.06
CA LEU A 13 37.86 -11.22 4.74
C LEU A 13 36.57 -11.14 5.54
N GLY A 14 36.63 -10.87 6.85
CA GLY A 14 35.46 -10.66 7.70
C GLY A 14 34.60 -9.46 7.27
N MET A 15 35.23 -8.38 6.80
CA MET A 15 34.53 -7.18 6.30
C MET A 15 33.72 -7.45 5.03
N THR A 16 34.10 -8.42 4.19
CA THR A 16 33.31 -8.75 3.00
C THR A 16 31.90 -9.26 3.34
N GLY A 17 31.74 -9.95 4.48
CA GLY A 17 30.43 -10.39 4.98
C GLY A 17 29.52 -9.22 5.39
N LEU A 18 30.09 -8.12 5.88
CA LEU A 18 29.33 -6.92 6.24
C LEU A 18 28.80 -6.17 5.01
N ILE A 19 29.43 -6.30 3.85
CA ILE A 19 28.94 -5.73 2.60
C ILE A 19 27.58 -6.34 2.24
N ALA A 20 27.41 -7.65 2.45
CA ALA A 20 26.16 -8.34 2.17
C ALA A 20 24.99 -7.84 3.04
N ILE A 21 25.26 -7.32 4.24
CA ILE A 21 24.24 -6.70 5.10
C ILE A 21 23.71 -5.40 4.46
N ARG A 22 24.50 -4.70 3.65
CA ARG A 22 24.02 -3.50 2.94
C ARG A 22 22.96 -3.82 1.90
N SER A 23 22.86 -5.07 1.42
CA SER A 23 21.81 -5.52 0.49
C SER A 23 20.41 -5.28 1.04
N TYR A 24 20.20 -5.49 2.35
CA TYR A 24 18.92 -5.19 3.00
C TYR A 24 18.55 -3.72 2.83
N ARG A 25 19.47 -2.82 3.18
CA ARG A 25 19.20 -1.38 3.08
C ARG A 25 18.96 -0.96 1.63
N LYS A 26 19.73 -1.49 0.69
CA LYS A 26 19.56 -1.22 -0.74
C LYS A 26 18.19 -1.61 -1.27
N LEU A 27 17.63 -2.74 -0.82
CA LEU A 27 16.26 -3.13 -1.16
C LEU A 27 15.25 -2.05 -0.75
N PHE A 28 15.31 -1.59 0.51
CA PHE A 28 14.42 -0.53 1.00
C PHE A 28 14.68 0.83 0.35
N ASP A 29 15.90 1.11 -0.09
CA ASP A 29 16.25 2.31 -0.86
C ASP A 29 15.75 2.26 -2.33
N GLY A 30 15.14 1.14 -2.77
CA GLY A 30 14.56 1.01 -4.10
C GLY A 30 15.40 0.25 -5.13
N ALA A 31 16.40 -0.52 -4.70
CA ALA A 31 17.24 -1.35 -5.57
C ALA A 31 16.57 -2.69 -5.96
N PHE A 32 15.40 -2.60 -6.59
CA PHE A 32 14.62 -3.73 -7.08
C PHE A 32 13.88 -3.38 -8.37
N THR A 33 13.43 -4.40 -9.09
CA THR A 33 12.44 -4.30 -10.17
C THR A 33 11.23 -5.15 -9.82
N VAL A 34 10.04 -4.75 -10.28
CA VAL A 34 8.83 -5.56 -10.13
C VAL A 34 8.77 -6.51 -11.33
N ASN A 35 8.80 -7.82 -11.09
CA ASN A 35 8.83 -8.84 -12.14
C ASN A 35 7.43 -9.33 -12.51
N SER A 36 6.57 -9.53 -11.51
CA SER A 36 5.20 -9.97 -11.73
C SER A 36 4.26 -9.42 -10.67
N THR A 37 3.00 -9.30 -11.05
CA THR A 37 1.89 -8.97 -10.18
C THR A 37 0.83 -10.05 -10.31
N GLU A 38 0.39 -10.59 -9.18
CA GLU A 38 -0.57 -11.69 -9.13
C GLU A 38 -1.63 -11.39 -8.07
N THR A 39 -2.89 -11.64 -8.39
CA THR A 39 -3.95 -11.59 -7.37
C THR A 39 -4.27 -13.01 -6.92
N ASN A 40 -4.42 -13.20 -5.63
CA ASN A 40 -4.68 -14.49 -5.02
C ASN A 40 -5.84 -14.41 -4.03
N ILE A 41 -6.51 -15.53 -3.82
CA ILE A 41 -7.55 -15.70 -2.80
C ILE A 41 -7.05 -16.73 -1.80
N TYR A 42 -6.95 -16.34 -0.53
CA TYR A 42 -6.58 -17.24 0.55
C TYR A 42 -7.65 -17.24 1.64
N LYS A 43 -7.63 -18.24 2.51
CA LYS A 43 -8.53 -18.27 3.67
C LYS A 43 -7.79 -17.75 4.89
N ASP A 44 -8.40 -16.82 5.61
CA ASP A 44 -7.88 -16.37 6.89
C ASP A 44 -8.00 -17.47 7.97
N ARG A 45 -7.58 -17.17 9.20
CA ARG A 45 -7.65 -18.11 10.33
C ARG A 45 -9.08 -18.53 10.69
N ASN A 46 -10.08 -17.72 10.30
CA ASN A 46 -11.50 -17.97 10.53
C ASN A 46 -12.16 -18.67 9.33
N GLY A 47 -11.40 -19.00 8.28
CA GLY A 47 -11.90 -19.63 7.06
C GLY A 47 -12.57 -18.66 6.08
N ILE A 48 -12.51 -17.35 6.34
CA ILE A 48 -13.09 -16.32 5.49
C ILE A 48 -12.17 -16.09 4.29
N PRO A 49 -12.70 -16.12 3.05
CA PRO A 49 -11.91 -15.83 1.86
C PRO A 49 -11.47 -14.37 1.87
N GLN A 50 -10.18 -14.14 1.70
CA GLN A 50 -9.54 -12.84 1.60
C GLN A 50 -8.80 -12.74 0.27
N LYS A 51 -8.80 -11.55 -0.32
CA LYS A 51 -8.05 -11.25 -1.54
C LYS A 51 -6.73 -10.61 -1.20
N GLU A 52 -5.68 -10.98 -1.93
CA GLU A 52 -4.36 -10.36 -1.80
C GLU A 52 -3.76 -10.06 -3.17
N LEU A 53 -2.95 -9.01 -3.22
CA LEU A 53 -2.07 -8.70 -4.34
C LEU A 53 -0.65 -9.09 -3.96
N ILE A 54 0.00 -9.88 -4.80
CA ILE A 54 1.36 -10.37 -4.64
C ILE A 54 2.23 -9.68 -5.69
N LEU A 55 3.19 -8.90 -5.23
CA LEU A 55 4.24 -8.31 -6.08
C LEU A 55 5.51 -9.15 -5.91
N THR A 56 5.96 -9.77 -6.99
CA THR A 56 7.25 -10.46 -7.03
C THR A 56 8.31 -9.47 -7.49
N LEU A 57 9.27 -9.20 -6.63
CA LEU A 57 10.37 -8.27 -6.84
C LEU A 57 11.64 -9.04 -7.16
N GLN A 58 12.39 -8.57 -8.14
CA GLN A 58 13.77 -8.98 -8.37
C GLN A 58 14.71 -7.99 -7.68
N ASN A 59 15.46 -8.48 -6.71
CA ASN A 59 16.44 -7.70 -5.97
C ASN A 59 17.68 -7.48 -6.86
N GLN A 60 18.27 -6.28 -6.82
CA GLN A 60 19.55 -6.04 -7.49
C GLN A 60 20.72 -6.75 -6.79
N TYR A 61 20.61 -6.92 -5.47
CA TYR A 61 21.61 -7.58 -4.64
C TYR A 61 20.97 -8.74 -3.87
N PRO A 62 21.65 -9.88 -3.74
CA PRO A 62 21.13 -11.00 -2.99
C PRO A 62 21.02 -10.63 -1.51
N ILE A 63 19.88 -10.99 -0.93
CA ILE A 63 19.64 -10.90 0.51
C ILE A 63 20.32 -12.10 1.18
N PRO A 64 21.27 -11.87 2.12
CA PRO A 64 22.15 -12.94 2.62
C PRO A 64 21.44 -13.97 3.49
N GLN A 65 20.34 -13.59 4.15
CA GLN A 65 19.52 -14.49 4.95
C GLN A 65 18.05 -14.15 4.73
N ARG A 66 17.22 -15.19 4.59
CA ARG A 66 15.78 -15.00 4.45
C ARG A 66 15.21 -14.22 5.64
N VAL A 67 14.47 -13.16 5.34
CA VAL A 67 13.77 -12.35 6.34
C VAL A 67 12.31 -12.19 5.93
N SER A 68 11.44 -12.02 6.92
CA SER A 68 10.05 -11.65 6.68
C SER A 68 9.58 -10.62 7.69
N CYS A 69 8.78 -9.65 7.24
CA CYS A 69 8.12 -8.68 8.09
C CYS A 69 6.64 -8.59 7.73
N GLN A 70 5.82 -8.35 8.76
CA GLN A 70 4.36 -8.31 8.63
C GLN A 70 3.81 -7.07 9.34
N THR A 71 2.81 -6.45 8.74
CA THR A 71 1.87 -5.51 9.34
C THR A 71 0.45 -6.01 9.09
N ASP A 72 -0.56 -5.30 9.58
CA ASP A 72 -1.98 -5.67 9.37
C ASP A 72 -2.35 -5.77 7.88
N ALA A 73 -1.79 -4.89 7.04
CA ALA A 73 -2.11 -4.83 5.61
C ALA A 73 -1.05 -5.44 4.70
N PHE A 74 0.20 -5.63 5.17
CA PHE A 74 1.32 -6.00 4.31
C PHE A 74 2.13 -7.16 4.89
N TYR A 75 2.63 -8.02 4.01
CA TYR A 75 3.56 -9.07 4.38
C TYR A 75 4.67 -9.17 3.34
N LEU A 76 5.91 -8.91 3.76
CA LEU A 76 7.09 -8.93 2.92
C LEU A 76 7.95 -10.14 3.30
N ILE A 77 8.36 -10.91 2.30
CA ILE A 77 9.38 -11.95 2.41
C ILE A 77 10.52 -11.59 1.46
N CYS A 78 11.76 -11.58 1.96
CA CYS A 78 12.94 -11.37 1.13
C CYS A 78 13.84 -12.59 1.22
N ASP A 79 14.20 -13.18 0.08
CA ASP A 79 14.99 -14.41 0.02
C ASP A 79 15.92 -14.41 -1.20
N GLY A 80 17.23 -14.26 -0.95
CA GLY A 80 18.23 -14.18 -2.00
C GLY A 80 17.92 -13.09 -3.03
N MET A 81 17.77 -13.47 -4.29
CA MET A 81 17.54 -12.55 -5.41
C MET A 81 16.07 -12.14 -5.59
N GLN A 82 15.14 -12.73 -4.85
CA GLN A 82 13.72 -12.43 -4.99
C GLN A 82 13.11 -11.97 -3.67
N SER A 83 12.19 -11.01 -3.75
CA SER A 83 11.36 -10.63 -2.61
C SER A 83 9.90 -10.67 -3.03
N LYS A 84 9.00 -11.03 -2.12
CA LYS A 84 7.56 -11.06 -2.37
C LYS A 84 6.87 -10.14 -1.39
N LEU A 85 6.17 -9.14 -1.90
CA LEU A 85 5.32 -8.26 -1.12
C LEU A 85 3.86 -8.66 -1.34
N ARG A 86 3.22 -9.15 -0.29
CA ARG A 86 1.81 -9.52 -0.25
C ARG A 86 1.02 -8.38 0.41
N ILE A 87 -0.04 -7.96 -0.23
CA ILE A 87 -0.85 -6.80 0.15
C ILE A 87 -2.28 -7.29 0.31
N HIS A 88 -2.86 -7.06 1.48
CA HIS A 88 -4.26 -7.42 1.73
C HIS A 88 -5.15 -6.44 0.97
N LEU A 89 -6.01 -6.98 0.10
CA LEU A 89 -6.95 -6.20 -0.67
C LEU A 89 -8.27 -6.11 0.09
N PHE A 90 -8.86 -4.93 0.11
CA PHE A 90 -10.18 -4.73 0.67
C PHE A 90 -11.22 -4.86 -0.46
N GLU A 91 -12.10 -5.85 -0.39
CA GLU A 91 -13.22 -6.00 -1.30
C GLU A 91 -14.52 -5.62 -0.57
N GLY A 92 -15.21 -4.61 -1.10
CA GLY A 92 -16.45 -4.14 -0.50
C GLY A 92 -16.75 -2.70 -0.88
N THR A 93 -17.48 -2.01 -0.01
CA THR A 93 -17.89 -0.63 -0.23
C THR A 93 -17.03 0.33 0.58
N LEU A 94 -16.38 1.30 -0.07
CA LEU A 94 -15.70 2.41 0.60
C LEU A 94 -16.31 3.75 0.20
N LYS A 95 -15.99 4.79 0.98
CA LYS A 95 -16.50 6.15 0.79
C LYS A 95 -15.44 7.06 0.18
N PHE A 96 -15.81 7.79 -0.87
CA PHE A 96 -15.06 8.92 -1.40
C PHE A 96 -15.61 10.19 -0.79
N PHE A 97 -14.81 10.88 0.03
CA PHE A 97 -15.21 12.14 0.65
C PHE A 97 -14.86 13.31 -0.26
N PHE A 98 -15.82 14.18 -0.53
CA PHE A 98 -15.59 15.35 -1.36
C PHE A 98 -14.97 16.50 -0.56
N ASP A 99 -14.07 17.23 -1.20
CA ASP A 99 -13.62 18.52 -0.72
C ASP A 99 -14.76 19.55 -0.82
N HIS A 100 -14.75 20.56 0.06
CA HIS A 100 -15.75 21.63 0.10
C HIS A 100 -17.20 21.14 0.30
N PRO A 101 -17.53 20.59 1.49
CA PRO A 101 -18.89 20.12 1.79
C PRO A 101 -19.96 21.21 1.63
N GLU A 102 -19.58 22.49 1.68
CA GLU A 102 -20.46 23.62 1.40
C GLU A 102 -21.13 23.57 0.03
N ASP A 103 -20.54 22.91 -0.97
CA ASP A 103 -21.05 22.82 -2.34
C ASP A 103 -21.89 21.58 -2.63
N TYR A 104 -22.19 20.80 -1.60
CA TYR A 104 -22.93 19.56 -1.70
C TYR A 104 -24.17 19.55 -0.79
N TYR A 105 -25.15 18.75 -1.19
CA TYR A 105 -26.26 18.33 -0.36
C TYR A 105 -26.19 16.82 -0.16
N TYR A 106 -26.46 16.37 1.06
CA TYR A 106 -26.57 14.95 1.40
C TYR A 106 -28.00 14.46 1.25
N LEU A 107 -28.16 13.33 0.59
CA LEU A 107 -29.42 12.65 0.36
C LEU A 107 -29.55 11.48 1.36
N PRO A 108 -30.44 11.56 2.37
CA PRO A 108 -30.53 10.52 3.40
C PRO A 108 -31.14 9.21 2.89
N ALA A 109 -31.98 9.26 1.86
CA ALA A 109 -32.62 8.06 1.32
C ALA A 109 -31.64 7.24 0.46
N GLU A 110 -30.78 7.92 -0.29
CA GLU A 110 -29.78 7.32 -1.18
C GLU A 110 -28.40 7.14 -0.54
N ASP A 111 -28.18 7.72 0.64
CA ASP A 111 -26.93 7.71 1.41
C ASP A 111 -25.69 8.15 0.59
N MET A 112 -25.84 9.29 -0.10
CA MET A 112 -24.77 9.92 -0.89
C MET A 112 -24.89 11.45 -0.93
N ALA A 113 -23.78 12.11 -1.23
CA ALA A 113 -23.71 13.55 -1.47
C ALA A 113 -23.79 13.88 -2.97
N ILE A 114 -24.54 14.92 -3.30
CA ILE A 114 -24.69 15.46 -4.65
C ILE A 114 -24.37 16.94 -4.69
N HIS A 115 -23.71 17.38 -5.77
CA HIS A 115 -23.36 18.78 -5.96
C HIS A 115 -24.62 19.65 -6.11
N LYS A 116 -24.57 20.91 -5.64
CA LYS A 116 -25.68 21.89 -5.71
C LYS A 116 -26.35 21.97 -7.08
N SER A 117 -25.58 21.88 -8.16
CA SER A 117 -26.12 21.95 -9.53
C SER A 117 -27.11 20.81 -9.81
N VAL A 118 -26.81 19.59 -9.35
CA VAL A 118 -27.66 18.40 -9.50
C VAL A 118 -28.79 18.40 -8.48
N ALA A 119 -28.56 18.96 -7.28
CA ALA A 119 -29.57 19.04 -6.23
C ALA A 119 -30.79 19.88 -6.61
N THR A 120 -30.71 20.72 -7.65
CA THR A 120 -31.85 21.49 -8.18
C THR A 120 -33.02 20.60 -8.59
N TYR A 121 -32.76 19.35 -9.00
CA TYR A 121 -33.78 18.39 -9.42
C TYR A 121 -34.40 17.57 -8.27
N VAL A 122 -33.89 17.75 -7.04
CA VAL A 122 -34.36 17.03 -5.86
C VAL A 122 -35.10 17.99 -4.93
N ASP A 123 -36.24 17.54 -4.42
CA ASP A 123 -37.09 18.32 -3.52
C ASP A 123 -36.36 18.62 -2.19
N LYS A 124 -36.61 19.81 -1.65
CA LYS A 124 -35.90 20.37 -0.50
C LYS A 124 -36.06 19.52 0.75
N ASP A 125 -37.20 18.85 0.93
CA ASP A 125 -37.46 18.01 2.09
C ASP A 125 -36.65 16.71 2.08
N PHE A 126 -36.13 16.29 0.92
CA PHE A 126 -35.35 15.06 0.75
C PHE A 126 -33.84 15.29 0.76
N ARG A 127 -33.37 16.53 0.95
CA ARG A 127 -31.95 16.88 0.96
C ARG A 127 -31.55 17.61 2.25
N LYS A 128 -30.42 17.22 2.82
CA LYS A 128 -29.80 17.86 3.99
C LYS A 128 -28.53 18.59 3.56
N LYS A 129 -28.16 19.66 4.26
CA LYS A 129 -26.84 20.30 4.03
C LYS A 129 -25.74 19.27 4.27
N ALA A 130 -24.79 19.18 3.35
CA ALA A 130 -23.65 18.32 3.56
C ALA A 130 -22.73 18.90 4.65
N THR A 131 -22.12 18.00 5.41
CA THR A 131 -21.09 18.22 6.43
C THR A 131 -19.88 17.37 6.04
N ALA A 132 -18.72 17.63 6.63
CA ALA A 132 -17.52 16.85 6.33
C ALA A 132 -17.69 15.32 6.58
N ASP A 133 -18.65 14.92 7.40
CA ASP A 133 -18.91 13.52 7.76
C ASP A 133 -19.87 12.81 6.78
N ASN A 134 -20.83 13.54 6.21
CA ASN A 134 -21.83 12.98 5.28
C ASN A 134 -21.60 13.37 3.81
N CYS A 135 -20.60 14.20 3.53
CA CYS A 135 -20.23 14.60 2.17
C CYS A 135 -19.40 13.52 1.48
N TYR A 136 -20.03 12.40 1.15
CA TYR A 136 -19.37 11.30 0.46
C TYR A 136 -20.23 10.64 -0.59
N THR A 137 -19.59 9.91 -1.50
CA THR A 137 -20.23 8.88 -2.32
C THR A 137 -19.65 7.51 -2.00
N LYS A 138 -20.43 6.45 -2.18
CA LYS A 138 -19.98 5.08 -1.97
C LYS A 138 -19.53 4.46 -3.28
N LYS A 139 -18.50 3.62 -3.22
CA LYS A 139 -18.03 2.84 -4.35
C LYS A 139 -17.75 1.41 -3.93
N ASP A 140 -18.33 0.47 -4.67
CA ASP A 140 -18.05 -0.96 -4.56
C ASP A 140 -16.95 -1.34 -5.54
N ALA A 141 -15.82 -1.79 -5.01
CA ALA A 141 -14.68 -2.22 -5.82
C ALA A 141 -13.72 -3.10 -4.99
N ILE A 142 -12.62 -3.51 -5.63
CA ILE A 142 -11.46 -4.06 -4.94
C ILE A 142 -10.48 -2.92 -4.74
N PHE A 143 -10.01 -2.76 -3.51
CA PHE A 143 -9.22 -1.63 -3.09
C PHE A 143 -7.87 -2.05 -2.54
N VAL A 144 -6.87 -1.21 -2.80
CA VAL A 144 -5.49 -1.37 -2.34
C VAL A 144 -5.20 -0.34 -1.24
N PRO A 145 -4.69 -0.74 -0.08
CA PRO A 145 -4.38 0.17 1.02
C PRO A 145 -3.17 1.06 0.70
N GLN A 146 -3.20 2.32 1.14
CA GLN A 146 -2.08 3.26 1.08
C GLN A 146 -2.01 4.12 2.36
N TYR A 147 -0.83 4.18 2.98
CA TYR A 147 -0.59 4.97 4.19
C TYR A 147 -0.41 6.48 3.95
N GLU A 148 0.00 6.87 2.74
CA GLU A 148 0.06 8.25 2.27
C GLU A 148 -0.74 8.31 0.96
N THR A 149 -1.30 9.49 0.67
CA THR A 149 -2.06 9.72 -0.57
C THR A 149 -1.12 9.75 -1.77
N LEU A 150 -0.82 8.57 -2.31
CA LEU A 150 0.01 8.41 -3.50
C LEU A 150 -0.83 8.46 -4.77
N ILE A 151 -1.95 7.75 -4.76
CA ILE A 151 -2.85 7.61 -5.90
C ILE A 151 -4.18 8.27 -5.55
N THR A 152 -4.70 9.05 -6.49
CA THR A 152 -6.02 9.66 -6.44
C THR A 152 -6.87 9.11 -7.58
N PRO A 153 -8.20 8.99 -7.42
CA PRO A 153 -8.96 9.24 -6.19
C PRO A 153 -8.70 8.20 -5.09
N PHE A 154 -8.82 8.62 -3.82
CA PHE A 154 -8.70 7.74 -2.66
C PHE A 154 -10.01 7.65 -1.87
N PHE A 155 -10.18 6.54 -1.17
CA PHE A 155 -11.38 6.15 -0.45
C PHE A 155 -11.02 5.82 1.00
N LYS A 156 -12.01 5.92 1.90
CA LYS A 156 -11.88 5.61 3.33
C LYS A 156 -13.14 4.91 3.83
N GLU A 157 -13.04 4.18 4.93
CA GLU A 157 -14.23 3.65 5.63
C GLU A 157 -14.95 4.78 6.39
N SER A 158 -14.17 5.62 7.07
CA SER A 158 -14.61 6.81 7.78
C SER A 158 -13.71 8.02 7.49
N SER A 159 -14.26 9.23 7.59
CA SER A 159 -13.50 10.48 7.32
C SER A 159 -12.26 10.62 8.21
N LYS A 160 -12.34 10.09 9.44
CA LYS A 160 -11.29 10.14 10.45
C LYS A 160 -10.17 9.11 10.26
N ASP A 161 -10.35 8.15 9.34
CA ASP A 161 -9.36 7.10 9.16
C ASP A 161 -8.08 7.66 8.51
N LYS A 162 -6.95 7.21 9.08
CA LYS A 162 -5.62 7.52 8.56
C LYS A 162 -5.26 6.63 7.38
N LEU A 163 -5.70 5.38 7.40
CA LEU A 163 -5.51 4.47 6.29
C LEU A 163 -6.48 4.85 5.17
N THR A 164 -5.93 4.99 3.97
CA THR A 164 -6.73 5.29 2.79
C THR A 164 -6.55 4.18 1.77
N TYR A 165 -7.42 4.16 0.78
CA TYR A 165 -7.46 3.11 -0.21
C TYR A 165 -7.60 3.71 -1.60
N PHE A 166 -7.06 3.05 -2.62
CA PHE A 166 -7.36 3.39 -4.01
C PHE A 166 -7.89 2.14 -4.72
N GLU A 167 -8.62 2.34 -5.81
CA GLU A 167 -9.19 1.23 -6.57
C GLU A 167 -8.09 0.44 -7.29
N LEU A 168 -8.17 -0.89 -7.23
CA LEU A 168 -7.29 -1.76 -7.98
C LEU A 168 -7.68 -1.73 -9.47
N THR A 169 -6.97 -0.95 -10.26
CA THR A 169 -7.18 -0.84 -11.71
C THR A 169 -6.15 -1.63 -12.50
N ARG A 170 -6.47 -1.97 -13.75
CA ARG A 170 -5.49 -2.57 -14.69
C ARG A 170 -4.35 -1.60 -14.99
N GLU A 171 -4.66 -0.31 -15.13
CA GLU A 171 -3.66 0.75 -15.34
C GLU A 171 -2.58 0.77 -14.24
N PHE A 172 -2.97 0.53 -12.99
CA PHE A 172 -2.02 0.39 -11.88
C PHE A 172 -1.18 -0.88 -12.02
N LEU A 173 -1.79 -2.01 -12.34
CA LEU A 173 -1.11 -3.31 -12.48
C LEU A 173 -0.17 -3.38 -13.69
N ASP A 174 -0.47 -2.64 -14.76
CA ASP A 174 0.31 -2.61 -16.00
C ASP A 174 1.42 -1.54 -15.97
N SER A 175 1.48 -0.70 -14.94
CA SER A 175 2.42 0.42 -14.84
C SER A 175 3.56 0.12 -13.87
N ASP A 176 4.72 -0.25 -14.41
CA ASP A 176 5.95 -0.48 -13.64
C ASP A 176 6.35 0.72 -12.79
N SER A 177 6.13 1.93 -13.30
CA SER A 177 6.42 3.18 -12.59
C SER A 177 5.57 3.30 -11.31
N LEU A 178 4.25 3.09 -11.44
CA LEU A 178 3.32 3.16 -10.31
C LEU A 178 3.58 2.03 -9.31
N LEU A 179 3.79 0.81 -9.79
CA LEU A 179 4.12 -0.34 -8.94
C LEU A 179 5.40 -0.11 -8.14
N ARG A 180 6.44 0.43 -8.78
CA ARG A 180 7.70 0.77 -8.11
C ARG A 180 7.51 1.89 -7.09
N GLN A 181 6.76 2.93 -7.43
CA GLN A 181 6.49 4.06 -6.53
C GLN A 181 5.69 3.59 -5.31
N TYR A 182 4.66 2.75 -5.53
CA TYR A 182 3.85 2.16 -4.48
C TYR A 182 4.65 1.21 -3.59
N THR A 183 5.46 0.31 -4.16
CA THR A 183 6.33 -0.60 -3.39
C THR A 183 7.32 0.18 -2.52
N SER A 184 7.92 1.24 -3.07
CA SER A 184 8.84 2.12 -2.32
C SER A 184 8.13 2.85 -1.19
N HIS A 185 6.86 3.25 -1.40
CA HIS A 185 6.02 3.83 -0.36
C HIS A 185 5.79 2.85 0.80
N VAL A 186 5.40 1.61 0.49
CA VAL A 186 5.21 0.55 1.50
C VAL A 186 6.51 0.29 2.27
N PHE A 187 7.66 0.26 1.58
CA PHE A 187 8.97 0.07 2.20
C PHE A 187 9.37 1.20 3.15
N ARG A 188 9.08 2.46 2.81
CA ARG A 188 9.27 3.59 3.73
C ARG A 188 8.45 3.42 4.99
N HIS A 189 7.20 2.94 4.87
CA HIS A 189 6.35 2.71 6.03
C HIS A 189 6.88 1.58 6.93
N PHE A 190 7.39 0.48 6.36
CA PHE A 190 8.04 -0.58 7.15
C PHE A 190 9.23 -0.07 7.98
N LEU A 191 9.99 0.91 7.46
CA LEU A 191 11.12 1.51 8.20
C LEU A 191 10.69 2.56 9.23
N ALA A 192 9.56 3.24 8.99
CA ALA A 192 9.06 4.31 9.86
C ALA A 192 8.26 3.78 11.05
N ALA A 193 7.68 2.59 10.94
CA ALA A 193 6.98 1.92 12.03
C ALA A 193 7.96 1.58 13.16
N LYS A 194 8.08 2.48 14.14
CA LYS A 194 8.78 2.20 15.40
C LYS A 194 7.91 1.21 16.19
N HIS A 195 8.46 0.02 16.40
CA HIS A 195 7.99 -0.92 17.43
C HIS A 195 8.20 -0.34 18.83
#